data_AF-A0A0N1I5X4-F1
#
_entry.id   AF-A0A0N1I5X4-F1
#
_cell.length_a   1.000
_cell.length_b   1.000
_cell.length_c   1.000
_cell.angle_alpha   90.00
_cell.angle_beta   90.00
_cell.angle_gamma   90.00
#
_symmetry.space_group_name_H-M   'P 1'
#
loop_
_entity.id
_entity.type
_entity.pdbx_description
1 polymer ?
#
loop_
_entity_poly.entity_id
_entity_poly.type
_entity_poly.pdbx_seq_one_letter_code
_entity_poly.pdbx_strand_id
1 'polypeptide(L)'
;MPLGLPVALVSSVKSNGVLQACVLGLGYKNFSDANLNGRHIPSLLRIHGGWDENLGYMTEIPKYDPVPIVTKTGIDYTNKAYDEHYVNTILGPDPPLLTDLHITTAKMFFNNMDNRLITIKAHLSSQNIAKTLKTLVIKGALRPTSELLHVLHTAKSNRLENYTESE
;
A
#
# COMPACT_ATOMS: atom_id res chain seq x y z
N MET A 1 22.26 -3.02 8.79
CA MET A 1 21.02 -3.59 9.36
C MET A 1 20.51 -2.60 10.40
N PRO A 2 19.20 -2.31 10.44
CA PRO A 2 18.63 -1.59 11.58
C PRO A 2 18.82 -2.44 12.84
N LEU A 3 19.26 -1.83 13.94
CA LEU A 3 19.56 -2.55 15.18
C LEU A 3 18.29 -3.21 15.72
N GLY A 4 18.34 -4.52 16.00
CA GLY A 4 17.26 -5.25 16.67
C GLY A 4 16.14 -5.81 15.78
N LEU A 5 16.15 -5.55 14.46
CA LEU A 5 15.14 -6.08 13.54
C LEU A 5 15.74 -7.17 12.64
N PRO A 6 15.04 -8.29 12.38
CA PRO A 6 15.48 -9.33 11.43
C PRO A 6 15.27 -8.88 9.97
N VAL A 7 15.69 -7.66 9.64
CA VAL A 7 15.47 -7.00 8.35
C VAL A 7 16.80 -6.50 7.80
N ALA A 8 17.09 -6.82 6.54
CA ALA A 8 18.25 -6.35 5.83
C ALA A 8 17.82 -5.42 4.69
N LEU A 9 18.38 -4.21 4.65
CA LEU A 9 18.27 -3.32 3.49
C LEU A 9 19.48 -3.57 2.60
N VAL A 10 19.21 -3.86 1.32
CA VAL A 10 20.22 -4.22 0.34
C VAL A 10 20.08 -3.34 -0.90
N SER A 11 21.15 -3.22 -1.66
CA SER A 11 21.10 -2.55 -2.97
C SER A 11 20.17 -3.31 -3.92
N SER A 12 19.60 -2.61 -4.90
CA SER A 12 18.75 -3.18 -5.94
C SER A 12 19.48 -4.20 -6.83
N VAL A 13 20.81 -4.14 -6.87
CA VAL A 13 21.65 -5.14 -7.53
C VAL A 13 21.75 -6.36 -6.61
N LYS A 14 20.91 -7.36 -6.87
CA LYS A 14 20.85 -8.60 -6.08
C LYS A 14 22.06 -9.47 -6.37
N SER A 15 22.92 -9.64 -5.36
CA SER A 15 23.94 -10.69 -5.32
C SER A 15 23.47 -11.80 -4.38
N ASN A 16 22.62 -12.70 -4.88
CA ASN A 16 21.98 -13.73 -4.04
C ASN A 16 23.00 -14.60 -3.29
N GLY A 17 24.14 -14.91 -3.90
CA GLY A 17 25.20 -15.71 -3.26
C GLY A 17 25.84 -15.00 -2.06
N VAL A 18 26.11 -13.70 -2.17
CA VAL A 18 26.67 -12.91 -1.06
C VAL A 18 25.64 -12.75 0.06
N LEU A 19 24.38 -12.49 -0.29
CA LEU A 19 23.30 -12.37 0.70
C LEU A 19 23.10 -13.68 1.47
N GLN A 20 23.09 -14.81 0.77
CA GLN A 20 22.96 -16.12 1.41
C GLN A 20 24.12 -16.42 2.37
N ALA A 21 25.36 -16.12 1.96
CA ALA A 21 26.53 -16.29 2.82
C ALA A 21 26.46 -15.41 4.08
N CYS A 22 26.02 -14.15 3.94
CA CYS A 22 25.82 -13.25 5.07
C CYS A 22 24.70 -13.73 6.01
N VAL A 23 23.57 -14.18 5.47
CA VAL A 23 22.42 -14.68 6.25
C VAL A 23 22.83 -15.91 7.07
N LEU A 24 23.51 -16.88 6.44
CA LEU A 24 24.06 -18.06 7.12
C LEU A 24 25.12 -17.69 8.17
N GLY A 25 26.02 -16.76 7.84
CA GLY A 25 27.06 -16.27 8.76
C GLY A 25 26.50 -15.53 9.98
N LEU A 26 25.31 -14.93 9.86
CA LEU A 26 24.58 -14.31 10.97
C LEU A 26 23.69 -15.29 11.75
N GLY A 27 23.67 -16.57 11.37
CA GLY A 27 22.91 -17.62 12.06
C GLY A 27 21.46 -17.76 11.61
N TYR A 28 21.03 -17.06 10.56
CA TYR A 28 19.69 -17.19 10.00
C TYR A 28 19.62 -18.36 9.01
N LYS A 29 18.50 -19.12 9.04
CA LYS A 29 18.32 -20.29 8.17
C LYS A 29 17.93 -19.92 6.74
N ASN A 30 16.99 -18.97 6.62
CA ASN A 30 16.38 -18.57 5.35
C ASN A 30 16.23 -17.04 5.33
N PHE A 31 16.12 -16.49 4.12
CA PHE A 31 15.71 -15.10 3.90
C PHE A 31 14.65 -15.06 2.80
N SER A 32 13.78 -14.06 2.86
CA SER A 32 12.79 -13.78 1.82
C SER A 32 12.94 -12.34 1.38
N ASP A 33 12.75 -12.09 0.08
CA ASP A 33 12.62 -10.74 -0.43
C ASP A 33 11.20 -10.23 -0.16
N ALA A 34 11.09 -9.01 0.39
CA ALA A 34 9.81 -8.34 0.60
C ALA A 34 9.26 -7.67 -0.69
N ASN A 35 10.03 -7.68 -1.79
CA ASN A 35 9.74 -6.98 -3.05
C ASN A 35 9.50 -5.46 -2.87
N LEU A 36 10.05 -4.91 -1.79
CA LEU A 36 9.89 -3.52 -1.39
C LEU A 36 11.12 -2.72 -1.79
N ASN A 37 10.95 -1.77 -2.71
CA ASN A 37 12.03 -0.95 -3.25
C ASN A 37 11.74 0.52 -3.04
N GLY A 38 12.76 1.32 -2.71
CA GLY A 38 12.60 2.77 -2.65
C GLY A 38 13.84 3.50 -2.16
N ARG A 39 13.76 4.83 -2.22
CA ARG A 39 14.86 5.72 -1.83
C ARG A 39 14.79 6.13 -0.36
N HIS A 40 13.59 6.11 0.23
CA HIS A 40 13.35 6.60 1.58
C HIS A 40 13.36 5.45 2.60
N ILE A 41 14.54 5.17 3.17
CA ILE A 41 14.77 4.06 4.11
C ILE A 41 13.74 4.01 5.25
N PRO A 42 13.41 5.12 5.95
CA PRO A 42 12.41 5.08 7.02
C PRO A 42 11.03 4.61 6.55
N SER A 43 10.61 4.99 5.34
CA SER A 43 9.33 4.54 4.76
C SER A 43 9.33 3.05 4.49
N LEU A 44 10.44 2.51 3.98
CA LEU A 44 10.54 1.07 3.69
C LEU A 44 10.44 0.24 4.97
N LEU A 45 11.07 0.69 6.05
CA LEU A 45 11.00 0.03 7.34
C LEU A 45 9.60 0.11 7.97
N ARG A 46 8.88 1.23 7.78
CA ARG A 46 7.48 1.38 8.19
C ARG A 46 6.55 0.44 7.41
N ILE A 47 6.65 0.40 6.08
CA ILE A 47 5.82 -0.47 5.22
C ILE A 47 6.03 -1.96 5.54
N HIS A 48 7.28 -2.38 5.84
CA HIS A 48 7.56 -3.76 6.22
C HIS A 48 6.95 -4.15 7.59
N GLY A 49 6.58 -3.16 8.42
CA GLY A 49 6.05 -3.37 9.77
C GLY A 49 7.13 -3.49 10.84
N GLY A 50 8.35 -3.01 10.58
CA GLY A 50 9.47 -3.10 11.51
C GLY A 50 9.66 -1.89 12.43
N TRP A 51 9.03 -0.75 12.14
CA TRP A 51 9.38 0.53 12.81
C TRP A 51 8.19 1.29 13.43
N ASP A 52 6.94 0.86 13.32
CA ASP A 52 5.81 1.69 13.78
C ASP A 52 5.12 1.19 15.07
N GLU A 53 4.94 2.10 16.03
CA GLU A 53 4.11 1.90 17.23
C GLU A 53 2.61 1.87 16.88
N ASN A 54 2.25 2.36 15.69
CA ASN A 54 0.86 2.50 15.28
C ASN A 54 0.33 1.34 14.39
N LEU A 55 0.87 0.14 14.55
CA LEU A 55 0.45 -1.09 13.87
C LEU A 55 -1.07 -1.33 13.84
N GLY A 56 -1.82 -0.73 14.78
CA GLY A 56 -3.27 -0.83 14.88
C GLY A 56 -4.03 -0.36 13.63
N TYR A 57 -3.59 0.69 12.93
CA TYR A 57 -4.34 1.21 11.78
C TYR A 57 -4.20 0.34 10.51
N MET A 58 -3.24 -0.59 10.44
CA MET A 58 -3.00 -1.44 9.26
C MET A 58 -3.64 -2.83 9.35
N THR A 59 -4.45 -3.10 10.39
CA THR A 59 -4.96 -4.46 10.63
C THR A 59 -6.25 -4.76 9.86
N GLU A 60 -7.17 -3.79 9.75
CA GLU A 60 -8.44 -3.95 9.04
C GLU A 60 -8.80 -2.68 8.27
N ILE A 61 -9.31 -2.85 7.04
CA ILE A 61 -9.83 -1.72 6.25
C ILE A 61 -11.17 -1.31 6.89
N PRO A 62 -11.33 -0.03 7.31
CA PRO A 62 -12.57 0.42 7.91
C PRO A 62 -13.73 0.29 6.91
N LYS A 63 -14.93 -0.07 7.38
CA LYS A 63 -16.12 -0.14 6.53
C LYS A 63 -16.47 1.26 6.00
N TYR A 64 -16.65 1.39 4.69
CA TYR A 64 -17.16 2.60 4.07
C TYR A 64 -18.68 2.69 4.21
N ASP A 65 -19.17 3.62 5.04
CA ASP A 65 -20.59 3.84 5.32
C ASP A 65 -20.89 5.35 5.36
N PRO A 66 -21.05 6.00 4.18
CA PRO A 66 -21.10 7.44 4.06
C PRO A 66 -22.37 8.00 4.70
N VAL A 67 -22.18 8.86 5.71
CA VAL A 67 -23.25 9.60 6.37
C VAL A 67 -23.04 11.11 6.19
N PRO A 68 -24.11 11.90 6.04
CA PRO A 68 -23.99 13.35 5.95
C PRO A 68 -23.25 13.91 7.17
N ILE A 69 -22.23 14.73 6.93
CA ILE A 69 -21.42 15.32 8.01
C ILE A 69 -21.83 16.77 8.22
N VAL A 70 -22.04 17.13 9.49
CA VAL A 70 -22.26 18.53 9.89
C VAL A 70 -20.91 19.25 9.85
N THR A 71 -20.76 20.18 8.91
CA THR A 71 -19.58 21.04 8.77
C THR A 71 -19.88 22.44 9.32
N LYS A 72 -18.84 23.28 9.45
CA LYS A 72 -19.00 24.68 9.91
C LYS A 72 -19.91 25.51 8.99
N THR A 73 -20.08 25.12 7.74
CA THR A 73 -20.88 25.82 6.72
C THR A 73 -22.25 25.20 6.48
N GLY A 74 -22.61 24.13 7.20
CA GLY A 74 -23.87 23.40 7.03
C GLY A 74 -23.68 21.89 6.92
N ILE A 75 -24.75 21.17 6.57
CA ILE A 75 -24.74 19.72 6.38
C ILE A 75 -24.21 19.40 4.98
N ASP A 76 -23.13 18.62 4.90
CA ASP A 76 -22.59 18.12 3.64
C ASP A 76 -23.33 16.85 3.22
N TYR A 77 -24.18 16.97 2.19
CA TYR A 77 -24.86 15.85 1.54
C TYR A 77 -24.08 15.25 0.37
N THR A 78 -22.95 15.86 0.00
CA THR A 78 -22.07 15.36 -1.08
C THR A 78 -21.08 14.32 -0.59
N ASN A 79 -21.03 14.08 0.73
CA ASN A 79 -20.12 13.17 1.41
C ASN A 79 -18.63 13.49 1.21
N LYS A 80 -18.27 14.67 0.72
CA LYS A 80 -16.85 15.04 0.50
C LYS A 80 -16.06 15.07 1.79
N ALA A 81 -16.65 15.61 2.85
CA ALA A 81 -16.03 15.62 4.17
C ALA A 81 -15.84 14.19 4.72
N TYR A 82 -16.78 13.30 4.41
CA TYR A 82 -16.70 11.89 4.80
C TYR A 82 -15.60 11.17 4.04
N ASP A 83 -15.54 11.35 2.71
CA ASP A 83 -14.53 10.75 1.84
C ASP A 83 -13.12 11.15 2.26
N GLU A 84 -12.91 12.44 2.55
CA GLU A 84 -11.62 12.91 3.04
C GLU A 84 -11.25 12.27 4.39
N HIS A 85 -12.20 12.22 5.33
CA HIS A 85 -11.98 11.58 6.63
C HIS A 85 -11.62 10.09 6.46
N TYR A 86 -12.41 9.35 5.67
CA TYR A 86 -12.21 7.94 5.41
C TYR A 86 -10.84 7.65 4.80
N VAL A 87 -10.42 8.41 3.78
CA VAL A 87 -9.09 8.23 3.16
C VAL A 87 -7.97 8.56 4.14
N ASN A 88 -8.14 9.56 5.02
CA ASN A 88 -7.16 9.83 6.07
C ASN A 88 -7.05 8.67 7.07
N THR A 89 -8.15 7.99 7.38
CA THR A 89 -8.13 6.80 8.23
C THR A 89 -7.39 5.65 7.56
N ILE A 90 -7.63 5.40 6.26
CA ILE A 90 -6.92 4.36 5.49
C ILE A 90 -5.42 4.66 5.40
N LEU A 91 -5.04 5.89 5.05
CA LEU A 91 -3.62 6.22 4.86
C LEU A 91 -2.88 6.34 6.20
N GLY A 92 -3.60 6.57 7.29
CA GLY A 92 -3.03 6.81 8.60
C GLY A 92 -2.36 8.18 8.75
N PRO A 93 -1.92 8.52 9.97
CA PRO A 93 -1.11 9.71 10.20
C PRO A 93 0.28 9.52 9.56
N ASP A 94 0.73 10.51 8.79
CA ASP A 94 2.06 10.52 8.13
C ASP A 94 2.36 9.26 7.27
N PRO A 95 1.62 9.05 6.17
CA PRO A 95 1.77 7.86 5.34
C PRO A 95 3.21 7.75 4.79
N PRO A 96 3.75 6.52 4.68
CA PRO A 96 5.11 6.31 4.21
C PRO A 96 5.29 6.89 2.80
N LEU A 97 6.37 7.65 2.62
CA LEU A 97 6.76 8.18 1.32
C LEU A 97 7.04 7.03 0.34
N LEU A 98 6.14 6.85 -0.62
CA LEU A 98 6.28 5.90 -1.71
C LEU A 98 6.31 6.65 -3.04
N THR A 99 7.32 6.36 -3.87
CA THR A 99 7.49 7.01 -5.18
C THR A 99 6.94 6.20 -6.33
N ASP A 100 6.98 4.89 -6.22
CA ASP A 100 6.61 3.97 -7.30
C ASP A 100 5.77 2.84 -6.73
N LEU A 101 4.68 2.52 -7.41
CA LEU A 101 3.75 1.44 -7.09
C LEU A 101 3.45 0.65 -8.36
N HIS A 102 3.79 -0.63 -8.34
CA HIS A 102 3.51 -1.57 -9.42
C HIS A 102 2.48 -2.59 -8.95
N ILE A 103 1.36 -2.65 -9.64
CA ILE A 103 0.29 -3.60 -9.36
C ILE A 103 0.02 -4.41 -10.61
N THR A 104 0.19 -5.73 -10.52
CA THR A 104 -0.32 -6.68 -11.49
C THR A 104 -1.39 -7.52 -10.81
N THR A 105 -2.63 -7.38 -11.27
CA THR A 105 -3.76 -8.17 -10.79
C THR A 105 -4.40 -8.92 -11.94
N ALA A 106 -5.04 -10.04 -11.66
CA ALA A 106 -5.83 -10.80 -12.62
C ALA A 106 -7.21 -11.03 -12.01
N LYS A 107 -8.27 -10.52 -12.68
CA LYS A 107 -9.65 -10.68 -12.21
C LYS A 107 -10.49 -11.30 -13.33
N MET A 108 -11.40 -12.18 -12.94
CA MET A 108 -12.39 -12.70 -13.89
C MET A 108 -13.32 -11.57 -14.28
N PHE A 109 -13.35 -11.24 -15.56
CA PHE A 109 -14.33 -10.30 -16.08
C PHE A 109 -15.54 -11.09 -16.55
N PHE A 110 -16.63 -10.97 -15.79
CA PHE A 110 -17.90 -11.58 -16.13
C PHE A 110 -18.64 -10.65 -17.09
N ASN A 111 -18.69 -11.05 -18.36
CA ASN A 111 -19.67 -10.54 -19.31
C ASN A 111 -20.55 -11.71 -19.73
N ASN A 112 -21.82 -11.45 -20.04
CA ASN A 112 -22.86 -12.45 -20.35
C ASN A 112 -22.52 -13.39 -21.52
N MET A 113 -21.37 -13.23 -22.17
CA MET A 113 -20.96 -13.93 -23.38
C MET A 113 -19.69 -14.78 -23.22
N ASP A 114 -18.84 -14.53 -22.21
CA ASP A 114 -17.57 -15.26 -22.06
C ASP A 114 -16.89 -14.98 -20.70
N ASN A 115 -16.39 -16.02 -20.05
CA ASN A 115 -15.53 -15.88 -18.87
C ASN A 115 -14.08 -15.71 -19.33
N ARG A 116 -13.55 -14.48 -19.23
CA ARG A 116 -12.15 -14.19 -19.57
C ARG A 116 -11.41 -13.65 -18.37
N LEU A 117 -10.24 -14.23 -18.11
CA LEU A 117 -9.30 -13.70 -17.13
C LEU A 117 -8.65 -12.45 -17.73
N ILE A 118 -8.88 -11.29 -17.12
CA ILE A 118 -8.23 -10.04 -17.52
C ILE A 118 -7.09 -9.76 -16.56
N THR A 119 -5.89 -9.62 -17.11
CA THR A 119 -4.72 -9.14 -16.36
C THR A 119 -4.62 -7.63 -16.50
N ILE A 120 -4.65 -6.91 -15.38
CA ILE A 120 -4.46 -5.47 -15.31
C ILE A 120 -3.07 -5.21 -14.72
N LYS A 121 -2.28 -4.39 -15.42
CA LYS A 121 -0.97 -3.90 -14.97
C LYS A 121 -1.03 -2.40 -14.82
N ALA A 122 -0.89 -1.92 -13.59
CA ALA A 122 -0.84 -0.51 -13.25
C ALA A 122 0.56 -0.16 -12.72
N HIS A 123 1.11 0.95 -13.21
CA HIS A 123 2.33 1.54 -12.70
C HIS A 123 2.06 3.01 -12.39
N LEU A 124 2.17 3.36 -11.10
CA LEU A 124 2.00 4.72 -10.62
C LEU A 124 3.36 5.22 -10.13
N SER A 125 3.77 6.37 -10.65
CA SER A 125 4.98 7.07 -10.20
C SER A 125 4.64 8.50 -9.80
N SER A 126 5.06 8.89 -8.61
CA SER A 126 4.83 10.22 -8.01
C SER A 126 5.94 10.53 -7.01
N GLN A 127 6.11 11.79 -6.60
CA GLN A 127 6.98 12.11 -5.46
C GLN A 127 6.39 11.57 -4.15
N ASN A 128 5.06 11.51 -4.04
CA ASN A 128 4.35 11.00 -2.89
C ASN A 128 3.01 10.41 -3.35
N ILE A 129 2.97 9.09 -3.54
CA ILE A 129 1.78 8.38 -4.04
C ILE A 129 0.59 8.54 -3.09
N ALA A 130 0.78 8.43 -1.77
CA ALA A 130 -0.31 8.57 -0.80
C ALA A 130 -1.00 9.95 -0.91
N LYS A 131 -0.20 11.03 -1.01
CA LYS A 131 -0.71 12.39 -1.20
C LYS A 131 -1.40 12.56 -2.56
N THR A 132 -0.84 11.98 -3.62
CA THR A 132 -1.45 12.00 -4.96
C THR A 132 -2.80 11.31 -4.96
N LEU A 133 -2.91 10.08 -4.43
CA LEU A 133 -4.16 9.34 -4.37
C LEU A 133 -5.21 10.05 -3.51
N LYS A 134 -4.82 10.59 -2.35
CA LYS A 134 -5.71 11.44 -1.53
C LYS A 134 -6.26 12.61 -2.34
N THR A 135 -5.40 13.29 -3.10
CA THR A 135 -5.81 14.44 -3.93
C THR A 135 -6.79 14.01 -5.03
N LEU A 136 -6.59 12.83 -5.64
CA LEU A 136 -7.51 12.30 -6.66
C LEU A 136 -8.88 11.97 -6.06
N VAL A 137 -8.94 11.47 -4.83
CA VAL A 137 -10.22 11.24 -4.14
C VAL A 137 -10.94 12.55 -3.82
N ILE A 138 -10.24 13.52 -3.23
CA ILE A 138 -10.83 14.83 -2.88
C ILE A 138 -11.36 15.55 -4.13
N LYS A 139 -10.70 15.36 -5.28
CA LYS A 139 -11.14 15.91 -6.57
C LYS A 139 -12.24 15.10 -7.26
N GLY A 140 -12.66 13.97 -6.69
CA GLY A 140 -13.67 13.08 -7.27
C GLY A 140 -13.20 12.26 -8.48
N ALA A 141 -11.90 12.25 -8.76
CA ALA A 141 -11.30 11.47 -9.85
C ALA A 141 -11.09 9.99 -9.49
N LEU A 142 -11.00 9.69 -8.19
CA LEU A 142 -10.89 8.34 -7.65
C LEU A 142 -11.94 8.14 -6.55
N ARG A 143 -12.55 6.96 -6.46
CA ARG A 143 -13.45 6.64 -5.34
C ARG A 143 -12.65 6.40 -4.06
N PRO A 144 -13.18 6.76 -2.89
CA PRO A 144 -12.54 6.50 -1.60
C PRO A 144 -12.32 5.00 -1.33
N THR A 145 -13.17 4.12 -1.88
CA THR A 145 -13.08 2.66 -1.79
C THR A 145 -12.24 2.03 -2.90
N SER A 146 -11.37 2.80 -3.55
CA SER A 146 -10.54 2.26 -4.64
C SER A 146 -9.55 1.23 -4.12
N GLU A 147 -9.41 0.13 -4.86
CA GLU A 147 -8.40 -0.91 -4.60
C GLU A 147 -6.97 -0.32 -4.49
N LEU A 148 -6.66 0.78 -5.19
CA LEU A 148 -5.36 1.45 -5.08
C LEU A 148 -5.05 1.97 -3.67
N LEU A 149 -6.07 2.40 -2.93
CA LEU A 149 -5.94 2.89 -1.56
C LEU A 149 -5.85 1.71 -0.58
N HIS A 150 -6.66 0.67 -0.81
CA HIS A 150 -6.63 -0.55 -0.01
C HIS A 150 -5.28 -1.25 -0.12
N VAL A 151 -4.70 -1.29 -1.33
CA VAL A 151 -3.36 -1.82 -1.57
C VAL A 151 -2.30 -1.08 -0.72
N LEU A 152 -2.37 0.25 -0.58
CA LEU A 152 -1.41 0.96 0.28
C LEU A 152 -1.59 0.67 1.77
N HIS A 153 -2.79 0.29 2.17
CA HIS A 153 -3.12 -0.04 3.55
C HIS A 153 -2.71 -1.47 3.93
N THR A 154 -2.90 -2.44 3.02
CA THR A 154 -2.66 -3.86 3.29
C THR A 154 -1.30 -4.36 2.81
N ALA A 155 -0.78 -3.79 1.71
CA ALA A 155 0.41 -4.32 1.09
C ALA A 155 1.69 -3.83 1.78
N LYS A 156 2.48 -4.79 2.27
CA LYS A 156 3.85 -4.57 2.77
C LYS A 156 4.90 -4.44 1.65
N SER A 157 4.45 -4.22 0.42
CA SER A 157 5.28 -4.15 -0.79
C SER A 157 4.73 -3.09 -1.74
N ASN A 158 5.63 -2.47 -2.50
CA ASN A 158 5.26 -1.56 -3.58
C ASN A 158 5.36 -2.19 -4.97
N ARG A 159 5.65 -3.50 -5.03
CA ARG A 159 5.59 -4.30 -6.24
C ARG A 159 4.80 -5.57 -5.96
N LEU A 160 3.58 -5.59 -6.48
CA LEU A 160 2.60 -6.65 -6.26
C LEU A 160 2.38 -7.38 -7.56
N GLU A 161 2.80 -8.65 -7.58
CA GLU A 161 2.63 -9.56 -8.70
C GLU A 161 1.53 -10.56 -8.33
N ASN A 162 0.53 -10.71 -9.20
CA ASN A 162 -0.66 -11.56 -8.98
C ASN A 162 -1.46 -11.19 -7.73
N TYR A 163 -1.63 -9.90 -7.46
CA TYR A 163 -2.45 -9.43 -6.35
C TYR A 163 -3.89 -9.90 -6.53
N THR A 164 -4.36 -10.72 -5.59
CA THR A 164 -5.74 -11.22 -5.49
C THR A 164 -6.28 -10.75 -4.15
N GLU A 165 -7.54 -10.29 -4.16
CA GLU A 165 -8.23 -9.85 -2.96
C GLU A 165 -8.35 -11.04 -1.99
N SER A 166 -7.95 -10.88 -0.73
CA SER A 166 -8.43 -11.77 0.33
C SER A 166 -9.86 -11.37 0.63
N GLU A 167 -10.79 -12.30 0.39
CA GLU A 167 -12.23 -12.18 0.69
C GLU A 167 -12.51 -11.81 2.15
#